data_AF-A0A5M3X4R9-F1
#
_entry.id   AF-A0A5M3X4R9-F1
#
_cell.length_a   1.000
_cell.length_b   1.000
_cell.length_c   1.000
_cell.angle_alpha   90.00
_cell.angle_beta   90.00
_cell.angle_gamma   90.00
#
_symmetry.space_group_name_H-M   'P 1'
#
loop_
_entity.id
_entity.type
_entity.pdbx_description
1 polymer ?
#
loop_
_entity_poly.entity_id
_entity_poly.type
_entity_poly.pdbx_seq_one_letter_code
_entity_poly.pdbx_strand_id
1 'polypeptide(L)'
;MSEGLGWLVEGRRLSPVQRRIAHYLGEHLHEAIFLSSVELAERVGVSQPSVTRFAAALGFAGYPELRQALRPLVLGGAGGGHADLLGERALVRDALDIEIRNLTALRNRISGQSPEARSVAGSASSAADGLMGVIAELGVALAGSEPLPVVGVRVSSGLATTFAYFARRIHPDVRLLTHGGSELADGLHGARRAGAAWVLAVVLPRYPVEAVAALELARELGLRVAVITDRADVPFAADVILDAPVGERLVFDSHAAPLALAMVLVEAMADAAPLRTQARLEEYERMTEQRGVFVTPPSCGESASTRSG
;
A
#
# COMPACT_ATOMS: atom_id res chain seq x y z
N MET A 1 14.35 23.88 -17.55
CA MET A 1 15.07 22.63 -17.86
C MET A 1 14.21 21.48 -17.37
N SER A 2 13.48 20.84 -18.28
CA SER A 2 12.84 19.56 -17.98
C SER A 2 13.88 18.55 -17.48
N GLU A 3 13.53 17.76 -16.47
CA GLU A 3 14.44 16.81 -15.79
C GLU A 3 15.00 15.72 -16.74
N GLY A 4 14.44 15.55 -17.94
CA GLY A 4 14.77 14.45 -18.87
C GLY A 4 16.14 14.52 -19.57
N LEU A 5 16.74 15.70 -19.71
CA LEU A 5 18.05 15.86 -20.37
C LEU A 5 19.23 16.05 -19.41
N GLY A 6 18.97 16.15 -18.10
CA GLY A 6 19.99 16.47 -17.09
C GLY A 6 21.20 15.54 -17.17
N TRP A 7 20.94 14.23 -17.28
CA TRP A 7 21.97 13.18 -17.31
C TRP A 7 22.90 13.22 -18.55
N LEU A 8 22.44 13.77 -19.68
CA LEU A 8 23.25 13.87 -20.91
C LEU A 8 24.28 15.01 -20.83
N VAL A 9 24.01 16.01 -20.00
CA VAL A 9 24.82 17.23 -19.85
C VAL A 9 25.62 17.24 -18.55
N GLU A 10 25.26 16.38 -17.59
CA GLU A 10 25.89 16.27 -16.28
C GLU A 10 27.40 16.00 -16.40
N GLY A 11 28.22 16.82 -15.75
CA GLY A 11 29.68 16.72 -15.77
C GLY A 11 30.39 17.32 -17.01
N ARG A 12 29.68 17.92 -17.99
CA ARG A 12 30.31 18.51 -19.19
C ARG A 12 30.23 20.04 -19.23
N ARG A 13 31.35 20.71 -19.52
CA ARG A 13 31.37 22.17 -19.78
C ARG A 13 30.87 22.46 -21.19
N LEU A 14 29.63 22.97 -21.31
CA LEU A 14 29.04 23.40 -22.58
C LEU A 14 29.45 24.83 -22.97
N SER A 15 29.79 25.04 -24.24
CA SER A 15 29.97 26.37 -24.84
C SER A 15 28.63 27.13 -24.91
N PRO A 16 28.62 28.47 -25.09
CA PRO A 16 27.38 29.25 -25.19
C PRO A 16 26.43 28.76 -26.28
N VAL A 17 26.98 28.33 -27.43
CA VAL A 17 26.20 27.77 -28.55
C VAL A 17 25.64 26.40 -28.20
N GLN A 18 26.41 25.54 -27.54
CA GLN A 18 25.97 24.21 -27.11
C GLN A 18 24.89 24.31 -26.02
N ARG A 19 25.00 25.28 -25.10
CA ARG A 19 24.00 25.53 -24.06
C ARG A 19 22.65 25.94 -24.63
N ARG A 20 22.66 26.78 -25.69
CA ARG A 20 21.44 27.14 -26.43
C ARG A 20 20.77 25.93 -27.07
N ILE A 21 21.55 25.06 -27.71
CA ILE A 21 21.02 23.82 -28.32
C ILE A 21 20.44 22.90 -27.24
N ALA A 22 21.17 22.69 -26.14
CA ALA A 22 20.71 21.87 -25.01
C ALA A 22 19.43 22.42 -24.36
N HIS A 23 19.35 23.75 -24.18
CA HIS A 23 18.15 24.41 -23.65
C HIS A 23 16.95 24.21 -24.58
N TYR A 24 17.12 24.38 -25.89
CA TYR A 24 16.04 24.17 -26.85
C TYR A 24 15.54 22.72 -26.82
N LEU A 25 16.46 21.75 -26.82
CA LEU A 25 16.10 20.33 -26.71
C LEU A 25 15.37 20.02 -25.40
N GLY A 26 15.69 20.71 -24.30
CA GLY A 26 15.07 20.48 -22.99
C GLY A 26 13.66 21.03 -22.87
N GLU A 27 13.35 22.15 -23.53
CA GLU A 27 12.03 22.78 -23.49
C GLU A 27 11.11 22.28 -24.62
N HIS A 28 11.68 21.84 -25.76
CA HIS A 28 10.92 21.45 -26.96
C HIS A 28 11.26 20.04 -27.45
N LEU A 29 11.52 19.10 -26.53
CA LEU A 29 11.98 17.74 -26.85
C LEU A 29 11.03 17.00 -27.80
N HIS A 30 9.71 17.13 -27.59
CA HIS A 30 8.69 16.44 -28.38
C HIS A 30 8.68 16.89 -29.85
N GLU A 31 8.99 18.15 -30.13
CA GLU A 31 9.14 18.67 -31.49
C GLU A 31 10.51 18.29 -32.06
N ALA A 32 11.57 18.44 -31.25
CA ALA A 32 12.94 18.30 -31.68
C ALA A 32 13.29 16.91 -32.23
N ILE A 33 12.62 15.84 -31.78
CA ILE A 33 12.87 14.47 -32.29
C ILE A 33 12.41 14.25 -33.74
N PHE A 34 11.62 15.18 -34.30
CA PHE A 34 11.18 15.16 -35.70
C PHE A 34 11.98 16.08 -36.61
N LEU A 35 12.80 16.98 -36.04
CA LEU A 35 13.60 17.93 -36.81
C LEU A 35 14.87 17.28 -37.38
N SER A 36 15.30 17.72 -38.55
CA SER A 36 16.64 17.50 -39.09
C SER A 36 17.68 18.42 -38.43
N SER A 37 18.97 18.18 -38.70
CA SER A 37 20.03 19.04 -38.17
C SER A 37 19.98 20.46 -38.72
N VAL A 38 19.40 20.65 -39.90
CA VAL A 38 19.18 21.97 -40.53
C VAL A 38 18.03 22.69 -39.84
N GLU A 39 16.89 22.02 -39.69
CA GLU A 39 15.68 22.61 -39.08
C GLU A 39 15.89 22.93 -37.59
N LEU A 40 16.63 22.09 -36.86
CA LEU A 40 17.02 22.41 -35.48
C LEU A 40 17.97 23.62 -35.45
N ALA A 41 18.90 23.72 -36.39
CA ALA A 41 19.83 24.85 -36.45
C ALA A 41 19.10 26.17 -36.70
N GLU A 42 18.13 26.18 -37.61
CA GLU A 42 17.27 27.33 -37.90
C GLU A 42 16.47 27.76 -36.67
N ARG A 43 15.79 26.82 -35.99
CA ARG A 43 14.98 27.13 -34.79
C ARG A 43 15.79 27.65 -33.62
N VAL A 44 17.01 27.15 -33.45
CA VAL A 44 17.92 27.59 -32.38
C VAL A 44 18.72 28.84 -32.77
N GLY A 45 18.70 29.24 -34.05
CA GLY A 45 19.48 30.37 -34.58
C GLY A 45 20.99 30.11 -34.64
N VAL A 46 21.40 28.89 -34.99
CA VAL A 46 22.80 28.45 -35.11
C VAL A 46 23.09 27.90 -36.50
N SER A 47 24.35 27.63 -36.82
CA SER A 47 24.72 26.94 -38.06
C SER A 47 24.54 25.42 -37.93
N GLN A 48 24.16 24.73 -39.00
CA GLN A 48 24.03 23.26 -39.03
C GLN A 48 25.29 22.53 -38.52
N PRO A 49 26.54 22.92 -38.87
CA PRO A 49 27.73 22.29 -38.30
C PRO A 49 27.84 22.43 -36.77
N SER A 50 27.22 23.44 -36.17
CA SER A 50 27.20 23.61 -34.71
C SER A 50 26.31 22.58 -34.02
N VAL A 51 25.21 22.16 -34.67
CA VAL A 51 24.35 21.07 -34.20
C VAL A 51 25.08 19.72 -34.29
N THR A 52 25.81 19.47 -35.37
CA THR A 52 26.63 18.26 -35.53
C THR A 52 27.76 18.20 -34.50
N ARG A 53 28.48 19.31 -34.28
CA ARG A 53 29.53 19.40 -33.25
C ARG A 53 29.00 19.26 -31.83
N PHE A 54 27.77 19.72 -31.57
CA PHE A 54 27.10 19.49 -30.29
C PHE A 54 26.84 18.00 -30.06
N ALA A 55 26.29 17.29 -31.06
CA ALA A 55 26.09 15.85 -30.96
C ALA A 55 27.42 15.08 -30.75
N ALA A 56 28.48 15.48 -31.46
CA ALA A 56 29.83 14.93 -31.26
C ALA A 56 30.40 15.17 -29.86
N ALA A 57 30.18 16.36 -29.29
CA ALA A 57 30.61 16.68 -27.93
C ALA A 57 29.89 15.84 -26.85
N LEU A 58 28.69 15.36 -27.17
CA LEU A 58 27.93 14.42 -26.33
C LEU A 58 28.31 12.95 -26.56
N GLY A 59 29.18 12.66 -27.53
CA GLY A 59 29.67 11.30 -27.82
C GLY A 59 28.94 10.58 -28.97
N PHE A 60 28.12 11.28 -29.75
CA PHE A 60 27.42 10.72 -30.91
C PHE A 60 28.15 11.09 -32.22
N ALA A 61 28.12 10.23 -33.22
CA ALA A 61 28.69 10.48 -34.55
C ALA A 61 28.03 11.66 -35.28
N GLY A 62 26.82 12.05 -34.88
CA GLY A 62 26.15 13.24 -35.39
C GLY A 62 24.73 13.41 -34.86
N TYR A 63 24.06 14.48 -35.31
CA TYR A 63 22.70 14.78 -34.85
C TYR A 63 21.66 13.69 -35.16
N PRO A 64 21.69 12.98 -36.31
CA PRO A 64 20.76 11.88 -36.56
C PRO A 64 20.84 10.78 -35.49
N GLU A 65 22.04 10.45 -35.02
CA GLU A 65 22.25 9.44 -33.97
C GLU A 65 21.83 9.97 -32.59
N LEU A 66 22.17 11.21 -32.26
CA LEU A 66 21.65 11.87 -31.05
C LEU A 66 20.10 11.89 -31.05
N ARG A 67 19.48 12.25 -32.18
CA ARG A 67 18.02 12.25 -32.34
C ARG A 67 17.43 10.86 -32.18
N GLN A 68 18.10 9.83 -32.69
CA GLN A 68 17.69 8.43 -32.50
C GLN A 68 17.80 8.00 -31.03
N ALA A 69 18.81 8.47 -30.30
CA ALA A 69 18.94 8.24 -28.85
C ALA A 69 17.89 9.00 -28.02
N LEU A 70 17.40 10.15 -28.50
CA LEU A 70 16.36 10.95 -27.85
C LEU A 70 14.94 10.48 -28.19
N ARG A 71 14.73 9.83 -29.34
CA ARG A 71 13.42 9.33 -29.79
C ARG A 71 12.71 8.45 -28.75
N PRO A 72 13.36 7.49 -28.08
CA PRO A 72 12.73 6.69 -27.03
C PRO A 72 12.25 7.49 -25.82
N LEU A 73 12.82 8.66 -25.53
CA LEU A 73 12.39 9.51 -24.42
C LEU A 73 11.05 10.22 -24.69
N VAL A 74 10.64 10.29 -25.96
CA VAL A 74 9.42 10.96 -26.41
C VAL A 74 8.39 9.95 -26.93
N LEU A 75 8.85 8.91 -27.63
CA LEU A 75 8.03 7.86 -28.22
C LEU A 75 7.86 6.64 -27.31
N GLY A 76 8.50 6.62 -26.13
CA GLY A 76 8.55 5.52 -25.16
C GLY A 76 7.26 5.26 -24.38
N GLY A 77 6.11 5.33 -25.03
CA GLY A 77 5.08 4.33 -24.81
C GLY A 77 5.40 3.12 -25.71
N ALA A 78 5.89 2.04 -25.11
CA ALA A 78 6.19 0.72 -25.69
C ALA A 78 7.58 0.51 -26.34
N GLY A 79 8.52 0.02 -25.52
CA GLY A 79 9.63 -0.89 -25.86
C GLY A 79 11.04 -0.27 -25.97
N GLY A 80 12.03 -0.58 -25.14
CA GLY A 80 12.15 -1.44 -23.97
C GLY A 80 13.64 -1.47 -23.54
N GLY A 81 13.91 -1.41 -22.24
CA GLY A 81 15.21 -1.79 -21.68
C GLY A 81 15.77 -0.90 -20.57
N HIS A 82 15.96 0.41 -20.77
CA HIS A 82 16.58 1.27 -19.74
C HIS A 82 15.68 2.42 -19.29
N ALA A 83 15.01 3.13 -20.20
CA ALA A 83 14.03 4.15 -19.81
C ALA A 83 12.78 3.53 -19.16
N ASP A 84 12.37 2.35 -19.63
CA ASP A 84 11.26 1.57 -19.06
C ASP A 84 11.64 1.05 -17.66
N LEU A 85 12.84 0.46 -17.48
CA LEU A 85 13.32 0.07 -16.16
C LEU A 85 13.52 1.26 -15.21
N LEU A 86 13.99 2.41 -15.71
CA LEU A 86 14.12 3.62 -14.89
C LEU A 86 12.76 4.21 -14.53
N GLY A 87 11.80 4.19 -15.46
CA GLY A 87 10.41 4.60 -15.25
C GLY A 87 9.67 3.67 -14.30
N GLU A 88 9.75 2.36 -14.50
CA GLU A 88 9.23 1.33 -13.60
C GLU A 88 9.88 1.42 -12.22
N ARG A 89 11.20 1.59 -12.12
CA ARG A 89 11.89 1.79 -10.83
C ARG A 89 11.46 3.08 -10.15
N ALA A 90 11.22 4.15 -10.90
CA ALA A 90 10.68 5.39 -10.37
C ALA A 90 9.23 5.22 -9.90
N LEU A 91 8.40 4.49 -10.65
CA LEU A 91 7.01 4.21 -10.30
C LEU A 91 6.90 3.34 -9.04
N VAL A 92 7.74 2.30 -8.94
CA VAL A 92 7.85 1.46 -7.74
C VAL A 92 8.36 2.26 -6.56
N ARG A 93 9.38 3.11 -6.73
CA ARG A 93 9.87 4.00 -5.68
C ARG A 93 8.77 4.94 -5.20
N ASP A 94 8.08 5.61 -6.11
CA ASP A 94 6.98 6.51 -5.80
C ASP A 94 5.85 5.80 -5.05
N ALA A 95 5.52 4.57 -5.45
CA ALA A 95 4.51 3.76 -4.78
C ALA A 95 4.94 3.41 -3.34
N LEU A 96 6.21 3.06 -3.13
CA LEU A 96 6.75 2.82 -1.79
C LEU A 96 6.78 4.10 -0.96
N ASP A 97 7.14 5.24 -1.54
CA ASP A 97 7.14 6.54 -0.85
C ASP A 97 5.70 6.97 -0.47
N ILE A 98 4.71 6.66 -1.31
CA ILE A 98 3.29 6.80 -0.97
C ILE A 98 2.94 5.91 0.22
N GLU A 99 3.34 4.63 0.22
CA GLU A 99 3.02 3.72 1.32
C GLU A 99 3.69 4.16 2.64
N ILE A 100 4.94 4.62 2.59
CA ILE A 100 5.64 5.19 3.75
C ILE A 100 4.86 6.39 4.30
N ARG A 101 4.32 7.25 3.44
CA ARG A 101 3.46 8.37 3.86
C ARG A 101 2.14 7.90 4.47
N ASN A 102 1.50 6.88 3.89
CA ASN A 102 0.27 6.31 4.42
C ASN A 102 0.47 5.73 5.83
N LEU A 103 1.52 4.93 6.02
CA LEU A 103 1.90 4.38 7.33
C LEU A 103 2.28 5.49 8.33
N THR A 104 2.97 6.54 7.87
CA THR A 104 3.30 7.71 8.69
C THR A 104 2.03 8.45 9.14
N ALA A 105 1.06 8.63 8.24
CA ALA A 105 -0.22 9.26 8.55
C ALA A 105 -1.02 8.43 9.57
N LEU A 106 -1.09 7.10 9.37
CA LEU A 106 -1.72 6.18 10.32
C LEU A 106 -1.07 6.27 11.71
N ARG A 107 0.26 6.19 11.79
CA ARG A 107 1.01 6.33 13.04
C ARG A 107 0.66 7.65 13.73
N ASN A 108 0.70 8.76 13.01
CA ASN A 108 0.42 10.08 13.58
C ASN A 108 -1.02 10.17 14.12
N ARG A 109 -1.98 9.52 13.47
CA ARG A 109 -3.37 9.43 13.95
C ARG A 109 -3.50 8.59 15.22
N ILE A 110 -2.88 7.42 15.26
CA ILE A 110 -2.84 6.55 16.46
C ILE A 110 -2.18 7.29 17.62
N SER A 111 -1.06 7.98 17.40
CA SER A 111 -0.35 8.73 18.43
C SER A 111 -1.00 10.08 18.82
N GLY A 112 -2.17 10.44 18.27
CA GLY A 112 -2.85 11.71 18.57
C GLY A 112 -2.12 12.96 18.04
N GLN A 113 -1.20 12.80 17.10
CA GLN A 113 -0.39 13.88 16.51
C GLN A 113 -0.99 14.41 15.19
N SER A 114 -2.23 14.08 14.85
CA SER A 114 -2.86 14.53 13.59
C SER A 114 -3.28 16.01 13.65
N PRO A 115 -3.10 16.79 12.57
CA PRO A 115 -3.53 18.19 12.50
C PRO A 115 -5.06 18.38 12.69
N GLU A 116 -5.85 17.40 12.25
CA GLU A 116 -7.32 17.40 12.27
C GLU A 116 -7.90 17.26 13.69
N ALA A 117 -7.22 16.51 14.57
CA ALA A 117 -7.62 16.30 15.96
C ALA A 117 -7.65 17.59 16.81
N ARG A 118 -7.04 18.68 16.33
CA ARG A 118 -7.04 19.98 17.03
C ARG A 118 -8.31 20.80 16.79
N SER A 119 -9.16 20.43 15.82
CA SER A 119 -10.27 21.29 15.34
C SER A 119 -11.68 20.93 15.86
N VAL A 120 -11.87 19.80 16.54
CA VAL A 120 -13.19 19.34 17.03
C VAL A 120 -13.27 19.32 18.56
N ALA A 121 -12.49 20.17 19.24
CA ALA A 121 -12.54 20.34 20.69
C ALA A 121 -13.87 21.01 21.11
N GLY A 122 -14.93 20.21 21.25
CA GLY A 122 -16.26 20.71 21.56
C GLY A 122 -17.25 19.61 21.96
N SER A 123 -16.88 18.68 22.84
CA SER A 123 -17.81 17.88 23.68
C SER A 123 -17.02 16.90 24.56
N ALA A 124 -17.41 16.78 25.81
CA ALA A 124 -16.69 16.10 26.88
C ALA A 124 -16.61 14.57 26.73
N SER A 125 -15.48 14.09 26.21
CA SER A 125 -14.77 12.89 26.63
C SER A 125 -13.30 13.10 26.25
N SER A 126 -12.38 12.72 27.15
CA SER A 126 -10.92 12.79 27.02
C SER A 126 -10.40 12.95 25.57
N ALA A 127 -10.03 14.17 25.18
CA ALA A 127 -9.26 14.41 23.95
C ALA A 127 -7.85 13.79 24.00
N ALA A 128 -7.49 13.08 25.07
CA ALA A 128 -6.17 12.51 25.30
C ALA A 128 -5.98 11.12 24.68
N ASP A 129 -7.06 10.38 24.38
CA ASP A 129 -6.92 8.97 23.96
C ASP A 129 -6.89 8.78 22.43
N GLY A 130 -7.31 9.78 21.64
CA GLY A 130 -7.21 9.77 20.18
C GLY A 130 -7.79 8.50 19.51
N LEU A 131 -7.29 8.16 18.32
CA LEU A 131 -7.67 6.90 17.65
C LEU A 131 -7.26 5.66 18.46
N MET A 132 -6.22 5.75 19.29
CA MET A 132 -5.75 4.64 20.12
C MET A 132 -6.77 4.22 21.18
N GLY A 133 -7.46 5.19 21.82
CA GLY A 133 -8.54 4.92 22.77
C GLY A 133 -9.69 4.17 22.12
N VAL A 134 -10.10 4.61 20.93
CA VAL A 134 -11.14 3.93 20.13
C VAL A 134 -10.72 2.49 19.80
N ILE A 135 -9.46 2.27 19.41
CA ILE A 135 -8.93 0.93 19.14
C ILE A 135 -8.92 0.07 20.42
N ALA A 136 -8.54 0.63 21.57
CA ALA A 136 -8.53 -0.10 22.84
C ALA A 136 -9.94 -0.50 23.29
N GLU A 137 -10.90 0.42 23.24
CA GLU A 137 -12.31 0.14 23.56
C GLU A 137 -12.91 -0.90 22.61
N LEU A 138 -12.64 -0.78 21.31
CA LEU A 138 -13.07 -1.76 20.32
C LEU A 138 -12.38 -3.12 20.56
N GLY A 139 -11.10 -3.14 20.91
CA GLY A 139 -10.35 -4.35 21.25
C GLY A 139 -11.04 -5.14 22.36
N VAL A 140 -11.46 -4.46 23.44
CA VAL A 140 -12.26 -5.06 24.52
C VAL A 140 -13.59 -5.61 24.00
N ALA A 141 -14.30 -4.82 23.19
CA ALA A 141 -15.61 -5.20 22.66
C ALA A 141 -15.55 -6.42 21.73
N LEU A 142 -14.56 -6.48 20.84
CA LEU A 142 -14.35 -7.61 19.93
C LEU A 142 -13.81 -8.83 20.67
N ALA A 143 -12.94 -8.65 21.68
CA ALA A 143 -12.42 -9.74 22.49
C ALA A 143 -13.52 -10.45 23.30
N GLY A 144 -14.61 -9.75 23.64
CA GLY A 144 -15.77 -10.29 24.35
C GLY A 144 -16.91 -10.79 23.46
N SER A 145 -16.84 -10.62 22.13
CA SER A 145 -17.89 -11.10 21.22
C SER A 145 -17.60 -12.53 20.77
N GLU A 146 -18.30 -13.50 21.34
CA GLU A 146 -18.13 -14.92 21.01
C GLU A 146 -19.41 -15.51 20.39
N PRO A 147 -19.40 -15.91 19.10
CA PRO A 147 -18.29 -15.81 18.14
C PRO A 147 -18.01 -14.38 17.66
N LEU A 148 -16.82 -14.17 17.11
CA LEU A 148 -16.45 -12.98 16.36
C LEU A 148 -16.54 -13.24 14.84
N PRO A 149 -17.64 -12.84 14.18
CA PRO A 149 -17.70 -12.81 12.72
C PRO A 149 -16.75 -11.74 12.15
N VAL A 150 -15.95 -12.14 11.18
CA VAL A 150 -15.02 -11.28 10.42
C VAL A 150 -15.40 -11.34 8.95
N VAL A 151 -15.84 -10.23 8.39
CA VAL A 151 -16.34 -10.13 7.01
C VAL A 151 -15.29 -9.45 6.13
N GLY A 152 -15.06 -9.99 4.94
CA GLY A 152 -14.28 -9.31 3.90
C GLY A 152 -14.45 -10.01 2.57
N VAL A 153 -15.11 -9.37 1.61
CA VAL A 153 -15.33 -9.93 0.27
C VAL A 153 -14.39 -9.31 -0.75
N ARG A 154 -14.23 -9.96 -1.91
CA ARG A 154 -13.39 -9.46 -3.02
C ARG A 154 -11.96 -9.20 -2.53
N VAL A 155 -11.40 -8.02 -2.80
CA VAL A 155 -10.04 -7.64 -2.41
C VAL A 155 -9.85 -7.59 -0.88
N SER A 156 -10.91 -7.28 -0.13
CA SER A 156 -10.89 -7.23 1.33
C SER A 156 -10.78 -8.61 1.99
N SER A 157 -11.04 -9.69 1.24
CA SER A 157 -10.94 -11.06 1.74
C SER A 157 -9.53 -11.42 2.22
N GLY A 158 -8.48 -10.92 1.55
CA GLY A 158 -7.10 -11.15 1.95
C GLY A 158 -6.81 -10.61 3.35
N LEU A 159 -7.13 -9.33 3.58
CA LEU A 159 -6.92 -8.69 4.89
C LEU A 159 -7.80 -9.31 5.96
N ALA A 160 -9.08 -9.57 5.69
CA ALA A 160 -9.99 -10.23 6.63
C ALA A 160 -9.47 -11.64 7.02
N THR A 161 -8.92 -12.38 6.06
CA THR A 161 -8.30 -13.69 6.31
C THR A 161 -7.07 -13.56 7.20
N THR A 162 -6.19 -12.59 6.93
CA THR A 162 -5.01 -12.33 7.76
C THR A 162 -5.39 -11.93 9.19
N PHE A 163 -6.36 -11.02 9.33
CA PHE A 163 -6.89 -10.64 10.65
C PHE A 163 -7.43 -11.86 11.39
N ALA A 164 -8.31 -12.64 10.76
CA ALA A 164 -8.92 -13.81 11.38
C ALA A 164 -7.88 -14.87 11.77
N TYR A 165 -6.82 -15.04 10.97
CA TYR A 165 -5.72 -15.96 11.29
C TYR A 165 -5.06 -15.60 12.63
N PHE A 166 -4.68 -14.33 12.83
CA PHE A 166 -4.06 -13.91 14.09
C PHE A 166 -5.07 -13.87 15.23
N ALA A 167 -6.29 -13.36 14.98
CA ALA A 167 -7.34 -13.31 15.98
C ALA A 167 -7.68 -14.70 16.54
N ARG A 168 -7.68 -15.78 15.72
CA ARG A 168 -7.93 -17.16 16.18
C ARG A 168 -6.94 -17.67 17.23
N ARG A 169 -5.71 -17.13 17.24
CA ARG A 169 -4.68 -17.49 18.21
C ARG A 169 -4.98 -16.93 19.60
N ILE A 170 -5.78 -15.86 19.69
CA ILE A 170 -6.09 -15.18 20.95
C ILE A 170 -7.57 -15.26 21.31
N HIS A 171 -8.45 -15.42 20.33
CA HIS A 171 -9.91 -15.44 20.45
C HIS A 171 -10.50 -16.87 20.33
N PRO A 172 -11.48 -17.26 21.17
CA PRO A 172 -12.00 -18.62 21.22
C PRO A 172 -12.72 -19.07 19.94
N ASP A 173 -13.60 -18.22 19.37
CA ASP A 173 -14.33 -18.53 18.13
C ASP A 173 -14.31 -17.32 17.17
N VAL A 174 -13.62 -17.45 16.04
CA VAL A 174 -13.55 -16.43 14.97
C VAL A 174 -14.07 -17.03 13.67
N ARG A 175 -15.17 -16.47 13.17
CA ARG A 175 -15.87 -16.96 11.98
C ARG A 175 -15.59 -16.04 10.79
N LEU A 176 -14.71 -16.50 9.91
CA LEU A 176 -14.32 -15.77 8.71
C LEU A 176 -15.40 -15.94 7.63
N LEU A 177 -15.91 -14.84 7.10
CA LEU A 177 -16.95 -14.76 6.08
C LEU A 177 -16.41 -13.98 4.87
N THR A 178 -15.86 -14.70 3.90
CA THR A 178 -15.17 -14.14 2.72
C THR A 178 -15.88 -14.37 1.39
N HIS A 179 -16.93 -15.18 1.38
CA HIS A 179 -17.77 -15.44 0.22
C HIS A 179 -19.04 -14.59 0.35
N GLY A 180 -19.39 -13.89 -0.74
CA GLY A 180 -20.58 -13.04 -0.80
C GLY A 180 -21.89 -13.82 -1.00
N GLY A 181 -22.96 -13.10 -1.33
CA GLY A 181 -24.26 -13.72 -1.62
C GLY A 181 -24.95 -14.34 -0.40
N SER A 182 -25.72 -15.40 -0.62
CA SER A 182 -26.52 -16.06 0.43
C SER A 182 -25.66 -16.67 1.54
N GLU A 183 -24.45 -17.14 1.23
CA GLU A 183 -23.54 -17.70 2.24
C GLU A 183 -23.12 -16.66 3.29
N LEU A 184 -22.93 -15.41 2.87
CA LEU A 184 -22.62 -14.31 3.79
C LEU A 184 -23.78 -14.05 4.75
N ALA A 185 -25.00 -14.04 4.22
CA ALA A 185 -26.22 -13.82 5.01
C ALA A 185 -26.43 -14.96 6.02
N ASP A 186 -26.31 -16.21 5.58
CA ASP A 186 -26.44 -17.40 6.45
C ASP A 186 -25.34 -17.40 7.52
N GLY A 187 -24.11 -17.02 7.16
CA GLY A 187 -22.98 -16.91 8.08
C GLY A 187 -23.21 -15.86 9.18
N LEU A 188 -23.70 -14.67 8.81
CA LEU A 188 -24.06 -13.61 9.77
C LEU A 188 -25.20 -14.04 10.69
N HIS A 189 -26.26 -14.64 10.13
CA HIS A 189 -27.37 -15.17 10.91
C HIS A 189 -26.91 -16.27 11.89
N GLY A 190 -26.07 -17.19 11.42
CA GLY A 190 -25.49 -18.25 12.24
C GLY A 190 -24.57 -17.73 13.34
N ALA A 191 -23.76 -16.70 13.07
CA ALA A 191 -22.93 -16.03 14.07
C ALA A 191 -23.79 -15.34 15.14
N ARG A 192 -24.83 -14.60 14.74
CA ARG A 192 -25.76 -13.94 15.65
C ARG A 192 -26.48 -14.94 16.55
N ARG A 193 -27.02 -16.02 15.96
CA ARG A 193 -27.67 -17.11 16.72
C ARG A 193 -26.74 -17.78 17.72
N ALA A 194 -25.44 -17.84 17.43
CA ALA A 194 -24.44 -18.41 18.31
C ALA A 194 -23.97 -17.45 19.41
N GLY A 195 -24.48 -16.21 19.46
CA GLY A 195 -24.18 -15.25 20.53
C GLY A 195 -23.36 -14.04 20.11
N ALA A 196 -22.99 -13.90 18.83
CA ALA A 196 -22.22 -12.74 18.37
C ALA A 196 -22.93 -11.43 18.75
N ALA A 197 -22.15 -10.50 19.30
CA ALA A 197 -22.57 -9.15 19.62
C ALA A 197 -22.02 -8.14 18.60
N TRP A 198 -20.86 -8.45 18.02
CA TRP A 198 -20.17 -7.61 17.04
C TRP A 198 -19.87 -8.36 15.76
N VAL A 199 -19.74 -7.60 14.67
CA VAL A 199 -19.06 -8.01 13.44
C VAL A 199 -17.94 -7.02 13.15
N LEU A 200 -16.77 -7.55 12.81
CA LEU A 200 -15.70 -6.76 12.19
C LEU A 200 -15.76 -6.97 10.69
N ALA A 201 -15.89 -5.89 9.91
CA ALA A 201 -15.84 -5.94 8.47
C ALA A 201 -14.62 -5.19 7.93
N VAL A 202 -14.03 -5.72 6.86
CA VAL A 202 -13.02 -5.03 6.07
C VAL A 202 -13.69 -4.61 4.76
N VAL A 203 -13.77 -3.29 4.53
CA VAL A 203 -14.43 -2.72 3.35
C VAL A 203 -13.51 -1.66 2.75
N LEU A 204 -12.73 -2.07 1.73
CA LEU A 204 -11.73 -1.25 1.06
C LEU A 204 -12.33 -0.54 -0.19
N PRO A 205 -11.61 0.39 -0.85
CA PRO A 205 -12.15 1.26 -1.89
C PRO A 205 -12.99 0.57 -2.97
N ARG A 206 -13.87 1.35 -3.59
CA ARG A 206 -14.97 0.93 -4.47
C ARG A 206 -16.15 0.25 -3.77
N TYR A 207 -16.06 0.05 -2.44
CA TYR A 207 -17.14 -0.34 -1.52
C TYR A 207 -18.14 -1.31 -2.16
N PRO A 208 -17.80 -2.61 -2.27
CA PRO A 208 -18.64 -3.59 -2.96
C PRO A 208 -20.06 -3.57 -2.42
N VAL A 209 -21.05 -3.54 -3.32
CA VAL A 209 -22.48 -3.52 -2.95
C VAL A 209 -22.83 -4.67 -1.99
N GLU A 210 -22.27 -5.86 -2.24
CA GLU A 210 -22.47 -7.02 -1.37
C GLU A 210 -21.87 -6.85 0.03
N ALA A 211 -20.76 -6.11 0.17
CA ALA A 211 -20.16 -5.81 1.46
C ALA A 211 -21.05 -4.85 2.24
N VAL A 212 -21.53 -3.79 1.59
CA VAL A 212 -22.43 -2.80 2.19
C VAL A 212 -23.74 -3.44 2.63
N ALA A 213 -24.37 -4.25 1.76
CA ALA A 213 -25.58 -4.99 2.10
C ALA A 213 -25.38 -5.94 3.30
N ALA A 214 -24.19 -6.54 3.45
CA ALA A 214 -23.87 -7.38 4.60
C ALA A 214 -23.76 -6.57 5.91
N LEU A 215 -23.27 -5.32 5.86
CA LEU A 215 -23.26 -4.43 7.03
C LEU A 215 -24.68 -4.08 7.45
N GLU A 216 -25.55 -3.75 6.49
CA GLU A 216 -26.95 -3.46 6.73
C GLU A 216 -27.66 -4.66 7.38
N LEU A 217 -27.51 -5.84 6.79
CA LEU A 217 -28.05 -7.08 7.35
C LEU A 217 -27.51 -7.38 8.76
N ALA A 218 -26.22 -7.17 9.01
CA ALA A 218 -25.65 -7.37 10.34
C ALA A 218 -26.34 -6.48 11.39
N ARG A 219 -26.64 -5.22 11.04
CA ARG A 219 -27.38 -4.30 11.91
C ARG A 219 -28.83 -4.73 12.12
N GLU A 220 -29.50 -5.19 11.06
CA GLU A 220 -30.87 -5.76 11.16
C GLU A 220 -30.93 -6.97 12.10
N LEU A 221 -29.87 -7.79 12.12
CA LEU A 221 -29.70 -8.91 13.05
C LEU A 221 -29.34 -8.47 14.48
N GLY A 222 -29.13 -7.18 14.71
CA GLY A 222 -28.77 -6.60 16.00
C GLY A 222 -27.30 -6.74 16.37
N LEU A 223 -26.42 -6.98 15.39
CA LEU A 223 -24.98 -6.92 15.59
C LEU A 223 -24.52 -5.46 15.56
N ARG A 224 -23.57 -5.13 16.43
CA ARG A 224 -22.77 -3.90 16.30
C ARG A 224 -21.73 -4.10 15.20
N VAL A 225 -21.50 -3.06 14.41
CA VAL A 225 -20.64 -3.12 13.21
C VAL A 225 -19.41 -2.24 13.42
N ALA A 226 -18.24 -2.87 13.38
CA ALA A 226 -16.96 -2.18 13.25
C ALA A 226 -16.39 -2.39 11.85
N VAL A 227 -15.84 -1.35 11.23
CA VAL A 227 -15.29 -1.42 9.86
C VAL A 227 -13.86 -0.92 9.81
N ILE A 228 -12.97 -1.69 9.15
CA ILE A 228 -11.67 -1.22 8.67
C ILE A 228 -11.80 -0.80 7.20
N THR A 229 -11.44 0.43 6.87
CA THR A 229 -11.65 1.04 5.54
C THR A 229 -10.54 2.04 5.16
N ASP A 230 -10.66 2.72 4.02
CA ASP A 230 -9.66 3.66 3.50
C ASP A 230 -9.80 5.10 4.01
N ARG A 231 -11.04 5.55 4.33
CA ARG A 231 -11.34 6.92 4.78
C ARG A 231 -12.52 6.95 5.75
N ALA A 232 -12.66 8.02 6.52
CA ALA A 232 -13.76 8.17 7.48
C ALA A 232 -15.12 8.46 6.83
N ASP A 233 -15.13 9.18 5.69
CA ASP A 233 -16.35 9.51 4.95
C ASP A 233 -16.76 8.36 4.03
N VAL A 234 -17.68 7.51 4.52
CA VAL A 234 -18.11 6.28 3.85
C VAL A 234 -19.62 6.31 3.56
N PRO A 235 -20.08 5.66 2.47
CA PRO A 235 -21.49 5.64 2.09
C PRO A 235 -22.31 4.56 2.82
N PHE A 236 -21.88 4.12 3.99
CA PHE A 236 -22.54 3.05 4.77
C PHE A 236 -22.47 3.32 6.27
N ALA A 237 -23.40 2.77 7.03
CA ALA A 237 -23.45 2.95 8.48
C ALA A 237 -22.61 1.91 9.22
N ALA A 238 -21.81 2.36 10.18
CA ALA A 238 -21.07 1.53 11.12
C ALA A 238 -21.05 2.20 12.50
N ASP A 239 -20.98 1.39 13.56
CA ASP A 239 -20.89 1.89 14.93
C ASP A 239 -19.46 2.37 15.26
N VAL A 240 -18.44 1.77 14.62
CA VAL A 240 -17.04 2.19 14.69
C VAL A 240 -16.41 2.12 13.30
N ILE A 241 -15.76 3.20 12.86
CA ILE A 241 -14.98 3.27 11.62
C ILE A 241 -13.52 3.45 11.98
N LEU A 242 -12.68 2.51 11.52
CA LEU A 242 -11.23 2.53 11.62
C LEU A 242 -10.66 2.70 10.22
N ASP A 243 -10.38 3.94 9.81
CA ASP A 243 -9.86 4.22 8.48
C ASP A 243 -8.33 4.31 8.44
N ALA A 244 -7.73 3.77 7.38
CA ALA A 244 -6.31 3.85 7.08
C ALA A 244 -6.10 4.05 5.57
N PRO A 245 -5.28 5.01 5.12
CA PRO A 245 -5.12 5.29 3.69
C PRO A 245 -4.63 4.09 2.88
N VAL A 246 -5.11 3.97 1.64
CA VAL A 246 -4.72 2.91 0.69
C VAL A 246 -3.76 3.47 -0.36
N GLY A 247 -2.77 2.68 -0.78
CA GLY A 247 -1.78 3.09 -1.78
C GLY A 247 -2.25 2.80 -3.21
N GLU A 248 -2.74 3.81 -3.93
CA GLU A 248 -3.40 3.66 -5.26
C GLU A 248 -2.45 3.78 -6.48
N ARG A 249 -1.12 3.77 -6.26
CA ARG A 249 -0.13 4.07 -7.34
C ARG A 249 0.22 2.85 -8.20
N LEU A 250 0.11 1.65 -7.65
CA LEU A 250 0.42 0.40 -8.35
C LEU A 250 -0.81 -0.06 -9.17
N VAL A 251 -0.61 -1.08 -10.01
CA VAL A 251 -1.72 -1.73 -10.74
C VAL A 251 -2.79 -2.28 -9.78
N PHE A 252 -2.36 -2.72 -8.60
CA PHE A 252 -3.24 -3.12 -7.50
C PHE A 252 -2.93 -2.26 -6.29
N ASP A 253 -3.99 -1.85 -5.61
CA ASP A 253 -3.88 -1.04 -4.41
C ASP A 253 -3.06 -1.74 -3.31
N SER A 254 -2.20 -0.97 -2.65
CA SER A 254 -1.46 -1.42 -1.47
C SER A 254 -2.30 -1.21 -0.22
N HIS A 255 -2.48 -2.28 0.56
CA HIS A 255 -3.26 -2.26 1.80
C HIS A 255 -2.36 -2.34 3.05
N ALA A 256 -1.11 -1.88 2.98
CA ALA A 256 -0.19 -2.06 4.11
C ALA A 256 -0.61 -1.25 5.34
N ALA A 257 -1.07 0.00 5.17
CA ALA A 257 -1.65 0.76 6.29
C ALA A 257 -2.94 0.14 6.88
N PRO A 258 -3.98 -0.25 6.10
CA PRO A 258 -5.12 -1.00 6.64
C PRO A 258 -4.73 -2.29 7.38
N LEU A 259 -3.75 -3.03 6.84
CA LEU A 259 -3.26 -4.24 7.48
C LEU A 259 -2.55 -3.93 8.80
N ALA A 260 -1.71 -2.90 8.83
CA ALA A 260 -1.06 -2.45 10.06
C ALA A 260 -2.09 -2.06 11.13
N LEU A 261 -3.14 -1.31 10.75
CA LEU A 261 -4.25 -0.97 11.66
C LEU A 261 -4.97 -2.22 12.18
N ALA A 262 -5.21 -3.20 11.31
CA ALA A 262 -5.81 -4.47 11.71
C ALA A 262 -4.94 -5.24 12.72
N MET A 263 -3.61 -5.19 12.59
CA MET A 263 -2.69 -5.81 13.55
C MET A 263 -2.63 -5.08 14.89
N VAL A 264 -2.71 -3.75 14.88
CA VAL A 264 -2.87 -2.96 16.12
C VAL A 264 -4.19 -3.31 16.82
N LEU A 265 -5.27 -3.57 16.06
CA LEU A 265 -6.54 -4.02 16.64
C LEU A 265 -6.46 -5.43 17.24
N VAL A 266 -5.72 -6.36 16.61
CA VAL A 266 -5.47 -7.69 17.19
C VAL A 266 -4.68 -7.56 18.50
N GLU A 267 -3.69 -6.68 18.56
CA GLU A 267 -2.95 -6.39 19.80
C GLU A 267 -3.89 -5.85 20.89
N ALA A 268 -4.76 -4.90 20.56
CA ALA A 268 -5.74 -4.39 21.51
C ALA A 268 -6.72 -5.46 22.01
N MET A 269 -7.09 -6.43 21.17
CA MET A 269 -7.87 -7.60 21.60
C MET A 269 -7.07 -8.52 22.53
N ALA A 270 -5.77 -8.66 22.30
CA ALA A 270 -4.88 -9.48 23.13
C ALA A 270 -4.71 -8.86 24.52
N ASP A 271 -4.49 -7.55 24.58
CA ASP A 271 -4.36 -6.74 25.79
C ASP A 271 -5.66 -6.73 26.62
N ALA A 272 -6.82 -6.81 25.96
CA ALA A 272 -8.11 -6.87 26.63
C ALA A 272 -8.34 -8.19 27.41
N ALA A 273 -7.61 -9.26 27.09
CA ALA A 273 -7.78 -10.57 27.71
C ALA A 273 -6.45 -11.33 27.92
N PRO A 274 -5.50 -10.77 28.69
CA PRO A 274 -4.11 -11.21 28.70
C PRO A 274 -3.92 -12.66 29.16
N LEU A 275 -4.66 -13.10 30.19
CA LEU A 275 -4.59 -14.48 30.68
C LEU A 275 -5.09 -15.49 29.63
N ARG A 276 -6.17 -15.16 28.92
CA ARG A 276 -6.69 -16.00 27.83
C ARG A 276 -5.75 -16.03 26.64
N THR A 277 -5.23 -14.86 26.27
CA THR A 277 -4.21 -14.72 25.21
C THR A 277 -3.02 -15.62 25.50
N GLN A 278 -2.42 -15.51 26.69
CA GLN A 278 -1.27 -16.31 27.08
C GLN A 278 -1.57 -17.82 26.97
N ALA A 279 -2.66 -18.28 27.59
CA ALA A 279 -3.03 -19.69 27.59
C ALA A 279 -3.21 -20.26 26.16
N ARG A 280 -3.82 -19.49 25.26
CA ARG A 280 -4.04 -19.93 23.87
C ARG A 280 -2.78 -19.89 23.02
N LEU A 281 -1.88 -18.94 23.25
CA LEU A 281 -0.59 -18.90 22.58
C LEU A 281 0.30 -20.08 23.00
N GLU A 282 0.34 -20.41 24.30
CA GLU A 282 1.03 -21.60 24.82
C GLU A 282 0.43 -22.90 24.24
N GLU A 283 -0.90 -22.98 24.13
CA GLU A 283 -1.58 -24.12 23.50
C GLU A 283 -1.18 -24.26 22.01
N TYR A 284 -1.15 -23.15 21.28
CA TYR A 284 -0.78 -23.11 19.87
C TYR A 284 0.69 -23.48 19.65
N GLU A 285 1.60 -22.98 20.48
CA GLU A 285 3.03 -23.31 20.44
C GLU A 285 3.22 -24.82 20.63
N ARG A 286 2.65 -25.39 21.69
CA ARG A 286 2.69 -26.84 21.95
C ARG A 286 2.14 -27.66 20.78
N MET A 287 1.01 -27.24 20.18
CA MET A 287 0.45 -27.92 19.01
C MET A 287 1.39 -27.85 17.80
N THR A 288 2.04 -26.71 17.59
CA THR A 288 2.95 -26.47 16.46
C THR A 288 4.21 -27.32 16.58
N GLU A 289 4.79 -27.39 17.78
CA GLU A 289 5.95 -28.24 18.10
C GLU A 289 5.62 -29.72 17.87
N GLN A 290 4.50 -30.20 18.40
CA GLN A 290 4.06 -31.60 18.26
C GLN A 290 3.85 -32.02 16.81
N ARG A 291 3.44 -31.08 15.94
CA ARG A 291 3.17 -31.35 14.53
C ARG A 291 4.38 -31.12 13.62
N GLY A 292 5.48 -30.57 14.13
CA GLY A 292 6.65 -30.23 13.31
C GLY A 292 6.30 -29.27 12.16
N VAL A 293 5.45 -28.26 12.42
CA VAL A 293 4.91 -27.37 11.37
C VAL A 293 6.01 -26.56 10.69
N PHE A 294 7.09 -26.26 11.40
CA PHE A 294 8.22 -25.48 10.89
C PHE A 294 9.44 -26.36 10.60
N VAL A 295 10.11 -26.05 9.50
CA VAL A 295 11.41 -26.66 9.19
C VAL A 295 12.45 -26.03 10.10
N THR A 296 13.17 -26.86 10.87
CA THR A 296 14.34 -26.42 11.62
C THR A 296 15.46 -26.13 10.63
N PRO A 297 15.96 -24.88 10.53
CA PRO A 297 17.09 -24.60 9.66
C PRO A 297 18.30 -25.43 10.13
N PRO A 298 19.12 -25.96 9.21
CA PRO A 298 20.32 -26.71 9.59
C PRO A 298 21.20 -25.82 10.46
N SER A 299 21.68 -26.36 11.58
CA SER A 299 22.66 -25.68 12.42
C SER A 299 23.88 -25.34 11.57
N CYS A 300 24.28 -24.07 11.59
CA CYS A 300 25.50 -23.61 10.92
C CYS A 300 26.70 -24.18 11.69
N GLY A 301 27.06 -25.45 11.46
CA GLY A 301 28.04 -26.15 12.29
C GLY A 301 28.41 -27.60 11.95
N GLU A 302 27.83 -28.22 10.91
CA GLU A 302 28.32 -29.52 10.42
C GLU A 302 28.78 -29.40 8.96
N SER A 303 29.91 -28.71 8.76
CA SER A 303 30.69 -28.83 7.53
C SER A 303 31.21 -30.25 7.42
N ALA A 304 30.67 -30.99 6.45
CA ALA A 304 31.19 -32.18 5.79
C ALA A 304 32.64 -32.58 6.18
N SER A 305 32.78 -33.29 7.29
CA SER A 305 33.89 -34.21 7.50
C SER A 305 33.39 -35.59 7.07
N THR A 306 33.70 -35.97 5.84
CA THR A 306 34.06 -37.34 5.40
C THR A 306 33.85 -37.52 3.90
N ARG A 307 34.95 -37.57 3.15
CA ARG A 307 35.39 -38.72 2.33
C ARG A 307 36.45 -38.26 1.33
N SER A 308 37.69 -38.24 1.78
CA SER A 308 38.83 -38.55 0.92
C SER A 308 39.04 -40.07 0.99
N GLY A 309 38.82 -40.74 -0.14
CA GLY A 309 39.12 -42.14 -0.42
C GLY A 309 39.09 -42.31 -1.92
#